data_AF-A0A367KMS1-F1
#
_entry.id   AF-A0A367KMS1-F1
#
_cell.length_a   1.000
_cell.length_b   1.000
_cell.length_c   1.000
_cell.angle_alpha   90.00
_cell.angle_beta   90.00
_cell.angle_gamma   90.00
#
_symmetry.space_group_name_H-M   'P 1'
#
loop_
_entity.id
_entity.type
_entity.pdbx_description
1 polymer ?
#
loop_
_entity_poly.entity_id
_entity_poly.type
_entity_poly.pdbx_seq_one_letter_code
_entity_poly.pdbx_strand_id
1 'polypeptide(L)'
;TESAEVNSKKVKIPKDHALRKLGTTRGKVMPGEVVGSNAQPIASSNIGHRMLTAMGWKEGDSIGNDGIKEPIIAIKRAKRSGLGA
;
A
#
# COMPACT_ATOMS: atom_id res chain seq x y z
N THR A 1 -49.12 40.40 19.72
CA THR A 1 -49.49 39.05 19.24
C THR A 1 -49.16 39.06 17.75
N GLU A 2 -48.23 38.30 17.21
CA GLU A 2 -48.01 36.86 17.30
C GLU A 2 -46.62 36.59 16.69
N SER A 3 -45.95 35.58 17.24
CA SER A 3 -44.52 35.32 17.13
C SER A 3 -44.10 34.83 15.75
N ALA A 4 -42.88 35.20 15.35
CA ALA A 4 -42.18 34.59 14.22
C ALA A 4 -41.91 33.10 14.52
N GLU A 5 -42.58 32.21 13.81
CA GLU A 5 -42.33 30.77 13.89
C GLU A 5 -41.12 30.38 13.01
N VAL A 6 -39.94 30.35 13.63
CA VAL A 6 -38.72 29.81 13.04
C VAL A 6 -38.86 28.29 12.95
N ASN A 7 -39.29 27.79 11.79
CA ASN A 7 -39.37 26.36 11.50
C ASN A 7 -37.96 25.75 11.45
N SER A 8 -37.55 25.21 12.59
CA SER A 8 -36.30 24.50 12.78
C SER A 8 -36.39 23.11 12.14
N LYS A 9 -36.18 23.02 10.82
CA LYS A 9 -35.96 21.74 10.16
C LYS A 9 -34.67 21.13 10.70
N LYS A 10 -34.82 20.20 11.64
CA LYS A 10 -33.73 19.41 12.23
C LYS A 10 -33.01 18.65 11.12
N VAL A 11 -31.86 19.17 10.69
CA VAL A 11 -30.97 18.48 9.75
C VAL A 11 -30.54 17.18 10.41
N LYS A 12 -31.00 16.04 9.86
CA LYS A 12 -30.63 14.72 10.36
C LYS A 12 -29.21 14.44 9.88
N ILE A 13 -28.24 14.77 10.72
CA ILE A 13 -26.83 14.39 10.50
C ILE A 13 -26.81 12.86 10.43
N PRO A 14 -26.40 12.26 9.29
CA PRO A 14 -26.40 10.82 9.14
C PRO A 14 -25.43 10.21 10.17
N LYS A 15 -25.86 9.12 10.82
CA LYS A 15 -25.06 8.42 11.81
C LYS A 15 -23.74 7.99 11.17
N ASP A 16 -22.67 8.50 11.75
CA ASP A 16 -21.24 8.35 11.46
C ASP A 16 -20.74 6.88 11.37
N HIS A 17 -21.59 5.89 11.63
CA HIS A 17 -21.28 4.48 11.41
C HIS A 17 -21.10 4.10 9.93
N ALA A 18 -21.66 4.88 8.99
CA ALA A 18 -21.57 4.59 7.55
C ALA A 18 -20.25 5.02 6.89
N LEU A 19 -19.41 5.82 7.58
CA LEU A 19 -18.12 6.28 7.06
C LEU A 19 -16.93 5.39 7.47
N ARG A 20 -17.15 4.28 8.19
CA ARG A 20 -16.09 3.34 8.58
C ARG A 20 -15.78 2.23 7.55
N LYS A 21 -16.33 2.31 6.33
CA LYS A 21 -16.00 1.38 5.24
C LYS A 21 -14.91 1.91 4.30
N LEU A 22 -14.05 2.81 4.79
CA LEU A 22 -12.75 3.11 4.19
C LEU A 22 -11.61 2.52 5.02
N GLY A 23 -11.88 1.39 5.68
CA GLY A 23 -10.82 0.53 6.21
C GLY A 23 -10.24 -0.26 5.04
N THR A 24 -9.01 0.09 4.65
CA THR A 24 -8.08 -0.69 3.83
C THR A 24 -8.68 -2.02 3.32
N THR A 25 -8.98 -2.10 2.03
CA THR A 25 -9.12 -3.41 1.39
C THR A 25 -7.75 -4.05 1.54
N ARG A 26 -7.52 -4.80 2.62
CA ARG A 26 -6.41 -5.75 2.70
C ARG A 26 -6.61 -6.60 1.47
N GLY A 27 -5.81 -6.36 0.43
CA GLY A 27 -5.94 -7.03 -0.86
C GLY A 27 -6.09 -8.51 -0.55
N LYS A 28 -7.10 -9.15 -1.16
CA LYS A 28 -7.36 -10.57 -0.95
C LYS A 28 -6.05 -11.30 -1.18
N VAL A 29 -5.42 -11.77 -0.10
CA VAL A 29 -4.11 -12.42 -0.18
C VAL A 29 -4.34 -13.77 -0.84
N MET A 30 -3.94 -13.89 -2.10
CA MET A 30 -3.97 -15.15 -2.81
C MET A 30 -2.75 -15.96 -2.36
N PRO A 31 -2.94 -17.13 -1.72
CA PRO A 31 -1.83 -17.98 -1.34
C PRO A 31 -1.05 -18.40 -2.59
N GLY A 32 0.28 -18.40 -2.51
CA GLY A 32 1.15 -18.73 -3.65
C GLY A 32 1.47 -17.56 -4.57
N GLU A 33 0.84 -16.39 -4.39
CA GLU A 33 1.15 -15.20 -5.19
C GLU A 33 2.54 -14.66 -4.84
N VAL A 34 3.37 -14.45 -5.86
CA VAL A 34 4.67 -13.79 -5.71
C VAL A 34 4.46 -12.28 -5.53
N VAL A 35 5.03 -11.72 -4.47
CA VAL A 35 4.99 -10.28 -4.22
C VAL A 35 5.74 -9.54 -5.32
N GLY A 36 5.09 -8.57 -5.95
CA GLY A 36 5.74 -7.70 -6.93
C GLY A 36 6.03 -8.36 -8.29
N SER A 37 5.44 -9.51 -8.59
CA SER A 37 5.67 -10.25 -9.85
C SER A 37 5.46 -9.42 -11.13
N ASN A 38 4.53 -8.47 -11.10
CA ASN A 38 4.22 -7.57 -12.22
C ASN A 38 4.68 -6.12 -11.96
N ALA A 39 5.54 -5.90 -10.96
CA ALA A 39 6.02 -4.57 -10.65
C ALA A 39 6.97 -4.07 -11.75
N GLN A 40 6.78 -2.83 -12.18
CA GLN A 40 7.69 -2.17 -13.10
C GLN A 40 8.98 -1.76 -12.36
N PRO A 41 10.11 -1.63 -13.07
CA PRO A 41 11.34 -1.07 -12.50
C PRO A 41 11.11 0.30 -11.85
N ILE A 42 11.90 0.61 -10.82
CA ILE A 42 11.81 1.89 -10.12
C ILE A 42 12.35 2.99 -11.04
N ALA A 43 11.53 4.01 -11.30
CA ALA A 43 11.93 5.13 -12.16
C ALA A 43 13.09 5.95 -11.57
N SER A 44 13.89 6.56 -12.45
CA SER A 44 15.00 7.44 -12.08
C SER A 44 14.59 8.72 -11.34
N SER A 45 13.31 9.08 -11.39
CA SER A 45 12.73 10.18 -10.59
C SER A 45 12.62 9.86 -9.11
N ASN A 46 12.72 8.58 -8.73
CA ASN A 46 12.65 8.13 -7.34
C ASN A 46 13.86 8.67 -6.54
N ILE A 47 13.60 9.16 -5.33
CA ILE A 47 14.62 9.75 -4.46
C ILE A 47 15.72 8.72 -4.14
N GLY A 48 15.36 7.47 -3.80
CA GLY A 48 16.32 6.42 -3.51
C GLY A 48 17.18 6.04 -4.72
N HIS A 49 16.58 5.96 -5.91
CA HIS A 49 17.33 5.72 -7.15
C HIS A 49 18.40 6.80 -7.37
N ARG A 50 18.04 8.08 -7.21
CA ARG A 50 18.99 9.20 -7.35
C ARG A 50 20.08 9.18 -6.28
N MET A 51 19.73 8.86 -5.04
CA MET A 51 20.70 8.75 -3.94
C MET A 51 21.73 7.66 -4.21
N LEU A 52 21.29 6.46 -4.61
CA LEU A 52 22.19 5.37 -4.97
C LEU A 52 23.10 5.75 -6.14
N THR A 53 22.52 6.37 -7.18
CA THR A 53 23.28 6.85 -8.34
C THR A 53 24.35 7.86 -7.95
N ALA A 54 24.04 8.79 -7.05
CA ALA A 54 25.00 9.77 -6.55
C ALA A 54 26.17 9.13 -5.76
N MET A 55 25.95 7.96 -5.17
CA MET A 55 26.98 7.18 -4.48
C MET A 55 27.75 6.24 -5.43
N GLY A 56 27.52 6.33 -6.74
CA GLY A 56 28.24 5.57 -7.76
C GLY A 56 27.60 4.22 -8.12
N TRP A 57 26.44 3.89 -7.55
CA TRP A 57 25.66 2.72 -7.98
C TRP A 57 24.99 2.98 -9.34
N LYS A 58 24.86 1.95 -10.18
CA LYS A 58 24.15 2.04 -11.47
C LYS A 58 23.04 1.00 -11.51
N GLU A 59 22.00 1.28 -12.28
CA GLU A 59 20.90 0.32 -12.47
C GLU A 59 21.45 -1.03 -12.98
N GLY A 60 21.05 -2.12 -12.30
CA GLY A 60 21.53 -3.48 -12.59
C GLY A 60 22.80 -3.89 -11.85
N ASP A 61 23.51 -2.96 -11.19
CA ASP A 61 24.67 -3.30 -10.37
C ASP A 61 24.25 -3.80 -8.98
N SER A 62 25.06 -4.69 -8.41
CA SER A 62 24.96 -5.08 -7.01
C SER A 62 25.61 -4.03 -6.10
N ILE A 63 25.20 -4.01 -4.83
CA ILE A 63 25.87 -3.19 -3.80
C ILE A 63 26.89 -4.06 -3.07
N GLY A 64 28.11 -3.53 -2.88
CA GLY A 64 29.21 -4.24 -2.22
C GLY A 64 29.92 -5.26 -3.12
N ASN A 65 30.89 -5.97 -2.55
CA ASN A 65 31.58 -7.07 -3.25
C ASN A 65 30.66 -8.29 -3.28
N ASP A 66 30.28 -8.73 -4.50
CA ASP A 66 29.41 -9.88 -4.75
C ASP A 66 28.03 -9.81 -4.10
N GLY A 67 27.41 -8.62 -4.11
CA GLY A 67 26.03 -8.44 -3.66
C GLY A 67 24.98 -9.09 -4.56
N ILE A 68 23.75 -9.20 -4.06
CA ILE A 68 22.62 -9.76 -4.79
C ILE A 68 22.11 -8.72 -5.82
N LYS A 69 22.11 -9.08 -7.11
CA LYS A 69 21.64 -8.21 -8.21
C LYS A 69 20.13 -8.25 -8.42
N GLU A 70 19.53 -9.41 -8.20
CA GLU A 70 18.10 -9.64 -8.44
C GLU A 70 17.32 -9.67 -7.11
N PRO A 71 16.14 -9.04 -7.04
CA PRO A 71 15.32 -9.07 -5.82
C PRO A 71 14.96 -10.49 -5.39
N ILE A 72 14.98 -10.75 -4.08
CA ILE A 72 14.55 -12.04 -3.53
C ILE A 72 13.03 -12.18 -3.66
N ILE A 73 12.60 -13.33 -4.16
CA ILE A 73 11.19 -13.66 -4.36
C ILE A 73 10.52 -13.92 -3.00
N ALA A 74 9.42 -13.23 -2.72
CA ALA A 74 8.58 -13.50 -1.56
C ALA A 74 7.22 -14.07 -2.00
N ILE A 75 6.82 -15.21 -1.42
CA ILE A 75 5.56 -15.88 -1.73
C ILE A 75 4.55 -15.59 -0.61
N LYS A 76 3.37 -15.08 -0.97
CA LYS A 76 2.29 -14.81 -0.02
C LYS A 76 1.71 -16.12 0.52
N ARG A 77 1.58 -16.21 1.85
CA ARG A 77 0.98 -17.36 2.52
C ARG A 77 -0.50 -17.15 2.82
N ALA A 78 -1.25 -18.25 2.86
CA ALA A 78 -2.62 -18.24 3.34
C ALA A 78 -2.66 -17.85 4.82
N LYS A 79 -3.63 -17.02 5.20
CA LYS A 79 -3.82 -16.62 6.60
C LYS A 79 -4.03 -17.87 7.48
N ARG A 80 -3.28 -17.97 8.59
CA ARG A 80 -3.34 -19.08 9.56
C ARG A 80 -2.96 -20.46 9.00
N SER A 81 -2.27 -20.53 7.87
CA SER A 81 -1.67 -21.80 7.41
C SER A 81 -0.46 -22.18 8.27
N GLY A 82 -0.27 -23.47 8.53
CA GLY A 82 0.96 -24.01 9.13
C GLY A 82 2.15 -23.87 8.19
N LEU A 83 3.37 -23.79 8.73
CA LEU A 83 4.59 -23.81 7.91
C LEU A 83 4.67 -25.16 7.20
N GLY A 84 4.80 -25.17 5.87
CA GLY A 84 4.84 -26.38 5.05
C GLY A 84 3.49 -27.02 4.71
N ALA A 85 2.36 -26.39 5.08
CA ALA A 85 1.01 -26.84 4.77
C ALA A 85 0.48 -26.34 3.41
#